data_AF-A0A7X9S934-F1
#
_entry.id   AF-A0A7X9S934-F1
#
_cell.length_a   1.000
_cell.length_b   1.000
_cell.length_c   1.000
_cell.angle_alpha   90.00
_cell.angle_beta   90.00
_cell.angle_gamma   90.00
#
_symmetry.space_group_name_H-M   'P 1'
#
loop_
_entity.id
_entity.type
_entity.pdbx_description
1 polymer ?
#
loop_
_entity_poly.entity_id
_entity_poly.type
_entity_poly.pdbx_seq_one_letter_code
_entity_poly.pdbx_strand_id
1 'polypeptide(L)'
;MALSLFGKGKHVHHFVTVKDVANELCALLQEAQKVYLHEVLECSKQYWRYVDDFVNSHRYIECDDVVCRNCHEMNIHIVKILLTEYSEIVSSSFTHDALSFEKCMELKQMYDSSVPPQATEVHSLSTLMRTPPLSFGCKITAEQMADITACADTYHLFCVSVLTVKDMQNLLYCEKGFCIQVNNIRLLAILFDALLENRFIQLNWQSILSKGHFLRSKDGKRFISASSLSSALSAAKNNMTAAAYNIRETIERLRK
;
A
#
# COMPACT_ATOMS: atom_id res chain seq x y z
N MET A 1 -36.01 -4.18 -8.44
CA MET A 1 -35.63 -4.92 -7.21
C MET A 1 -34.46 -4.18 -6.59
N ALA A 2 -34.60 -3.72 -5.35
CA ALA A 2 -33.55 -2.96 -4.67
C ALA A 2 -32.42 -3.90 -4.24
N LEU A 3 -31.24 -3.73 -4.82
CA LEU A 3 -29.98 -4.30 -4.31
C LEU A 3 -29.72 -3.68 -2.95
N SER A 4 -29.86 -4.47 -1.88
CA SER A 4 -29.46 -4.09 -0.53
C SER A 4 -27.93 -4.11 -0.50
N LEU A 5 -27.34 -2.91 -0.45
CA LEU A 5 -25.89 -2.67 -0.52
C LEU A 5 -25.14 -2.91 0.81
N PHE A 6 -25.82 -3.43 1.84
CA PHE A 6 -25.25 -3.64 3.17
C PHE A 6 -25.70 -4.99 3.74
N GLY A 7 -24.76 -5.73 4.33
CA GLY A 7 -24.89 -7.11 4.78
C GLY A 7 -26.24 -7.44 5.40
N LYS A 8 -26.94 -8.43 4.84
CA LYS A 8 -28.29 -8.82 5.25
C LYS A 8 -28.34 -9.67 6.53
N GLY A 9 -27.23 -9.88 7.22
CA GLY A 9 -27.20 -10.64 8.46
C GLY A 9 -27.08 -9.74 9.68
N LYS A 10 -28.18 -9.47 10.38
CA LYS A 10 -28.05 -9.03 11.78
C LYS A 10 -27.34 -10.15 12.53
N HIS A 11 -26.31 -9.82 13.30
CA HIS A 11 -25.64 -10.78 14.15
C HIS A 11 -26.53 -11.04 15.39
N VAL A 12 -27.52 -11.92 15.24
CA VAL A 12 -28.56 -12.17 16.25
C VAL A 12 -28.11 -13.17 17.33
N HIS A 13 -27.12 -14.01 17.03
CA HIS A 13 -26.61 -15.03 17.94
C HIS A 13 -25.14 -14.77 18.31
N HIS A 14 -24.89 -14.55 19.60
CA HIS A 14 -23.53 -14.44 20.12
C HIS A 14 -22.76 -15.74 19.92
N PHE A 15 -21.46 -15.62 19.61
CA PHE A 15 -20.58 -16.78 19.54
C PHE A 15 -20.29 -17.26 20.97
N VAL A 16 -20.80 -18.44 21.31
CA VAL A 16 -20.60 -19.06 22.62
C VAL A 16 -19.69 -20.28 22.50
N THR A 17 -19.59 -20.86 21.31
CA THR A 17 -18.88 -22.11 21.04
C THR A 17 -17.95 -21.99 19.83
N VAL A 18 -16.97 -22.90 19.74
CA VAL A 18 -16.12 -23.07 18.55
C VAL A 18 -16.96 -23.39 17.31
N LYS A 19 -18.10 -24.05 17.49
CA LYS A 19 -19.03 -24.37 16.40
C LYS A 19 -19.68 -23.11 15.84
N ASP A 20 -20.00 -22.12 16.67
CA ASP A 20 -20.56 -20.84 16.20
C ASP A 20 -19.56 -20.07 15.33
N VAL A 21 -18.30 -20.04 15.76
CA VAL A 21 -17.20 -19.43 14.99
C VAL A 21 -16.99 -20.16 13.65
N ALA A 22 -17.04 -21.49 13.65
CA ALA A 22 -16.91 -22.28 12.42
C ALA A 22 -18.11 -22.11 11.47
N ASN A 23 -19.32 -21.96 12.02
CA ASN A 23 -20.52 -21.69 11.24
C ASN A 23 -20.46 -20.32 10.58
N GLU A 24 -19.98 -19.29 11.30
CA GLU A 24 -19.82 -17.96 10.74
C GLU A 24 -18.77 -17.94 9.61
N LEU A 25 -17.62 -18.59 9.81
CA LEU A 25 -16.62 -18.72 8.75
C LEU A 25 -17.21 -19.35 7.48
N CYS A 26 -18.04 -20.38 7.64
CA CYS A 26 -18.68 -21.03 6.50
C CYS A 26 -19.74 -20.13 5.85
N ALA A 27 -20.50 -19.38 6.64
CA ALA A 27 -21.46 -18.40 6.13
C ALA A 27 -20.74 -17.32 5.29
N LEU A 28 -19.60 -16.80 5.75
CA LEU A 28 -18.78 -15.87 4.98
C LEU A 28 -18.30 -16.49 3.66
N LEU A 29 -17.79 -17.72 3.69
CA LEU A 29 -17.31 -18.39 2.47
C LEU A 29 -18.45 -18.69 1.47
N GLN A 30 -19.64 -19.01 1.97
CA GLN A 30 -20.82 -19.21 1.13
C GLN A 30 -21.33 -17.90 0.51
N GLU A 31 -21.33 -16.80 1.27
CA GLU A 31 -21.65 -15.49 0.70
C GLU A 31 -20.57 -15.02 -0.29
N ALA A 32 -19.30 -15.27 0.00
CA ALA A 32 -18.19 -15.02 -0.91
C ALA A 32 -18.38 -15.80 -2.23
N GLN A 33 -18.78 -17.07 -2.17
CA GLN A 33 -19.12 -17.85 -3.36
C GLN A 33 -20.24 -17.20 -4.16
N LYS A 34 -21.34 -16.81 -3.53
CA LYS A 34 -22.48 -16.16 -4.22
C LYS A 34 -22.05 -14.87 -4.91
N VAL A 35 -21.28 -14.04 -4.22
CA VAL A 35 -20.79 -12.76 -4.76
C VAL A 35 -19.79 -13.01 -5.89
N TYR A 36 -18.91 -14.00 -5.78
CA TYR A 36 -17.98 -14.40 -6.84
C TYR A 36 -18.73 -14.85 -8.11
N LEU A 37 -19.69 -15.76 -7.97
CA LEU A 37 -20.47 -16.27 -9.11
C LEU A 37 -21.16 -15.13 -9.86
N HIS A 38 -21.80 -14.21 -9.15
CA HIS A 38 -22.49 -13.08 -9.76
C HIS A 38 -21.53 -11.99 -10.28
N GLU A 39 -20.64 -11.48 -9.45
CA GLU A 39 -19.82 -10.32 -9.82
C GLU A 39 -18.68 -10.69 -10.77
N VAL A 40 -17.97 -11.79 -10.52
CA VAL A 40 -16.80 -12.17 -11.31
C VAL A 40 -17.20 -12.90 -12.56
N LEU A 41 -18.05 -13.94 -12.47
CA LEU A 41 -18.40 -14.75 -13.63
C LEU A 41 -19.50 -14.12 -14.49
N GLU A 42 -20.59 -13.63 -13.90
CA GLU A 42 -21.69 -13.03 -14.69
C GLU A 42 -21.39 -11.58 -15.08
N CYS A 43 -20.91 -10.74 -14.14
CA CYS A 43 -20.68 -9.31 -14.39
C CYS A 43 -19.25 -8.96 -14.85
N SER A 44 -18.37 -9.95 -15.02
CA SER A 44 -16.98 -9.75 -15.46
C SER A 44 -16.17 -8.77 -14.58
N LYS A 45 -16.50 -8.67 -13.29
CA LYS A 45 -15.71 -7.89 -12.32
C LYS A 45 -14.34 -8.55 -12.15
N GLN A 46 -13.29 -7.74 -12.10
CA GLN A 46 -11.95 -8.22 -11.80
C GLN A 46 -11.96 -8.92 -10.43
N TYR A 47 -11.48 -10.18 -10.37
CA TYR A 47 -11.51 -10.99 -9.16
C TYR A 47 -10.96 -10.26 -7.94
N TRP A 48 -9.82 -9.59 -8.10
CA TRP A 48 -9.15 -8.85 -7.03
C TRP A 48 -10.03 -7.70 -6.46
N ARG A 49 -10.85 -7.08 -7.30
CA ARG A 49 -11.81 -6.05 -6.88
C ARG A 49 -12.99 -6.66 -6.14
N TYR A 50 -13.45 -7.83 -6.57
CA TYR A 50 -14.44 -8.61 -5.82
C TYR A 50 -13.92 -8.94 -4.42
N VAL A 51 -12.67 -9.41 -4.28
CA VAL A 51 -12.07 -9.74 -2.98
C VAL A 51 -11.95 -8.51 -2.09
N ASP A 52 -11.43 -7.40 -2.62
CA ASP A 52 -11.33 -6.12 -1.89
C ASP A 52 -12.72 -5.68 -1.38
N ASP A 53 -13.72 -5.67 -2.25
CA ASP A 53 -15.06 -5.21 -1.90
C ASP A 53 -15.75 -6.16 -0.91
N PHE A 54 -15.59 -7.48 -1.06
CA PHE A 54 -16.13 -8.47 -0.14
C PHE A 54 -15.55 -8.29 1.27
N VAL A 55 -14.22 -8.24 1.40
CA VAL A 55 -13.56 -8.08 2.71
C VAL A 55 -13.93 -6.74 3.36
N ASN A 56 -14.00 -5.66 2.60
CA ASN A 56 -14.34 -4.34 3.15
C ASN A 56 -15.81 -4.24 3.54
N SER A 57 -16.73 -4.84 2.77
CA SER A 57 -18.17 -4.82 3.07
C SER A 57 -18.55 -5.71 4.26
N HIS A 58 -17.73 -6.70 4.60
CA HIS A 58 -17.94 -7.61 5.72
C HIS A 58 -17.03 -7.31 6.91
N ARG A 59 -16.36 -6.15 6.93
CA ARG A 59 -15.40 -5.80 8.00
C ARG A 59 -16.04 -5.68 9.38
N TYR A 60 -17.29 -5.23 9.44
CA TYR A 60 -17.96 -4.95 10.70
C TYR A 60 -19.21 -5.80 10.85
N ILE A 61 -19.46 -6.25 12.07
CA ILE A 61 -20.74 -6.82 12.49
C ILE A 61 -21.46 -5.87 13.42
N GLU A 62 -22.79 -5.85 13.29
CA GLU A 62 -23.69 -5.15 14.19
C GLU A 62 -23.87 -5.98 15.48
N CYS A 63 -22.83 -6.02 16.32
CA CYS A 63 -22.83 -6.68 17.62
C CYS A 63 -21.96 -5.90 18.61
N ASP A 64 -22.39 -5.71 19.85
CA ASP A 64 -21.61 -5.00 20.88
C ASP A 64 -20.72 -5.90 21.74
N ASP A 65 -20.86 -7.22 21.60
CA ASP A 65 -20.03 -8.18 22.30
C ASP A 65 -18.63 -8.25 21.69
N VAL A 66 -17.61 -8.02 22.52
CA VAL A 66 -16.21 -7.96 22.10
C VAL A 66 -15.66 -9.32 21.64
N VAL A 67 -16.17 -10.43 22.18
CA VAL A 67 -15.77 -11.77 21.75
C VAL A 67 -16.29 -12.01 20.34
N CYS A 68 -17.54 -11.64 20.08
CA CYS A 68 -18.14 -11.74 18.75
C CYS A 68 -17.35 -10.94 17.72
N ARG A 69 -16.98 -9.68 18.03
CA ARG A 69 -16.16 -8.85 17.15
C ARG A 69 -14.79 -9.44 16.87
N ASN A 70 -14.12 -10.01 17.88
CA ASN A 70 -12.80 -10.60 17.72
C ASN A 70 -12.85 -11.89 16.87
N CYS A 71 -13.83 -12.75 17.12
CA CYS A 71 -14.03 -13.97 16.32
C CYS A 71 -14.39 -13.62 14.87
N HIS A 72 -15.23 -12.61 14.65
CA HIS A 72 -15.57 -12.11 13.33
C HIS A 72 -14.35 -11.59 12.58
N GLU A 73 -13.55 -10.72 13.22
CA GLU A 73 -12.32 -10.19 12.64
C GLU A 73 -11.34 -11.32 12.28
N MET A 74 -11.22 -12.34 13.15
CA MET A 74 -10.42 -13.54 12.87
C MET A 74 -10.92 -14.29 11.64
N ASN A 75 -12.22 -14.54 11.54
CA ASN A 75 -12.80 -15.26 10.41
C ASN A 75 -12.70 -14.46 9.11
N ILE A 76 -12.93 -13.15 9.13
CA ILE A 76 -12.70 -12.27 7.97
C ILE A 76 -11.23 -12.30 7.54
N HIS A 77 -10.29 -12.34 8.48
CA HIS A 77 -8.88 -12.49 8.15
C HIS A 77 -8.60 -13.83 7.44
N ILE A 78 -9.14 -14.93 7.95
CA ILE A 78 -9.02 -16.26 7.31
C ILE A 78 -9.58 -16.22 5.89
N VAL A 79 -10.79 -15.68 5.72
CA VAL A 79 -11.44 -15.55 4.40
C VAL A 79 -10.61 -14.70 3.45
N LYS A 80 -10.04 -13.58 3.94
CA LYS A 80 -9.15 -12.75 3.13
C LYS A 80 -7.97 -13.57 2.61
N ILE A 81 -7.26 -14.28 3.49
CA ILE A 81 -6.09 -15.09 3.10
C ILE A 81 -6.49 -16.18 2.11
N LEU A 82 -7.61 -16.87 2.34
CA LEU A 82 -8.14 -17.86 1.40
C LEU A 82 -8.41 -17.26 0.02
N LEU A 83 -9.10 -16.12 -0.04
CA LEU A 83 -9.42 -15.44 -1.30
C LEU A 83 -8.20 -14.83 -1.99
N THR A 84 -7.13 -14.48 -1.27
CA THR A 84 -5.94 -13.87 -1.89
C THR A 84 -4.84 -14.87 -2.21
N GLU A 85 -4.43 -15.67 -1.23
CA GLU A 85 -3.26 -16.55 -1.34
C GLU A 85 -3.61 -17.93 -1.90
N TYR A 86 -4.86 -18.37 -1.71
CA TYR A 86 -5.37 -19.65 -2.20
C TYR A 86 -6.43 -19.48 -3.30
N SER A 87 -6.38 -18.36 -4.03
CA SER A 87 -7.41 -17.94 -4.99
C SER A 87 -7.73 -18.99 -6.06
N GLU A 88 -6.75 -19.74 -6.57
CA GLU A 88 -6.98 -20.79 -7.56
C GLU A 88 -7.85 -21.93 -7.00
N ILE A 89 -7.51 -22.39 -5.79
CA ILE A 89 -8.22 -23.49 -5.12
C ILE A 89 -9.62 -23.05 -4.68
N VAL A 90 -9.74 -21.82 -4.16
CA VAL A 90 -11.02 -21.26 -3.74
C VAL A 90 -11.92 -21.02 -4.95
N SER A 91 -11.39 -20.44 -6.04
CA SER A 91 -12.16 -20.21 -7.27
C SER A 91 -12.67 -21.52 -7.88
N SER A 92 -11.82 -22.54 -7.93
CA SER A 92 -12.24 -23.89 -8.34
C SER A 92 -13.34 -24.44 -7.43
N SER A 93 -13.20 -24.27 -6.11
CA SER A 93 -14.24 -24.70 -5.16
C SER A 93 -15.55 -23.94 -5.33
N PHE A 94 -15.49 -22.67 -5.75
CA PHE A 94 -16.66 -21.82 -5.93
C PHE A 94 -17.45 -22.12 -7.21
N THR A 95 -16.80 -22.63 -8.26
CA THR A 95 -17.43 -22.91 -9.56
C THR A 95 -18.24 -24.22 -9.64
N HIS A 96 -18.18 -25.04 -8.60
CA HIS A 96 -18.95 -26.29 -8.53
C HIS A 96 -20.31 -26.05 -7.86
N ASP A 97 -20.67 -26.90 -6.90
CA ASP A 97 -21.91 -26.78 -6.13
C ASP A 97 -21.80 -25.76 -5.00
N ALA A 98 -22.93 -25.46 -4.36
CA ALA A 98 -22.96 -24.64 -3.16
C ALA A 98 -21.98 -25.19 -2.10
N LEU A 99 -21.15 -24.31 -1.53
CA LEU A 99 -20.11 -24.70 -0.60
C LEU A 99 -20.71 -25.43 0.62
N SER A 100 -20.33 -26.68 0.85
CA SER A 100 -20.76 -27.43 2.03
C SER A 100 -19.98 -27.01 3.27
N PHE A 101 -20.50 -27.34 4.46
CA PHE A 101 -19.80 -27.09 5.72
C PHE A 101 -18.46 -27.83 5.77
N GLU A 102 -18.42 -29.07 5.28
CA GLU A 102 -17.20 -29.88 5.20
C GLU A 102 -16.17 -29.19 4.30
N LYS A 103 -16.60 -28.64 3.16
CA LYS A 103 -15.70 -27.94 2.25
C LYS A 103 -15.16 -26.64 2.85
N CYS A 104 -15.99 -25.90 3.59
CA CYS A 104 -15.55 -24.74 4.38
C CYS A 104 -14.43 -25.15 5.36
N MET A 105 -14.58 -26.29 6.04
CA MET A 105 -13.60 -26.76 7.02
C MET A 105 -12.32 -27.30 6.37
N GLU A 106 -12.39 -27.90 5.18
CA GLU A 106 -11.20 -28.25 4.38
C GLU A 106 -10.38 -27.00 4.03
N LEU A 107 -11.04 -25.93 3.58
CA LEU A 107 -10.38 -24.65 3.29
C LEU A 107 -9.76 -24.05 4.56
N LYS A 108 -10.46 -24.10 5.69
CA LYS A 108 -9.91 -23.66 6.97
C LYS A 108 -8.68 -24.50 7.38
N GLN A 109 -8.74 -25.82 7.23
CA GLN A 109 -7.62 -26.71 7.56
C GLN A 109 -6.39 -26.42 6.69
N MET A 110 -6.60 -26.07 5.42
CA MET A 110 -5.55 -25.63 4.51
C MET A 110 -4.88 -24.34 5.01
N TYR A 111 -5.68 -23.36 5.45
CA TYR A 111 -5.17 -22.17 6.12
C TYR A 111 -4.37 -22.53 7.38
N ASP A 112 -4.92 -23.37 8.28
CA ASP A 112 -4.29 -23.73 9.56
C ASP A 112 -2.98 -24.52 9.39
N SER A 113 -2.89 -25.39 8.37
CA SER A 113 -1.74 -26.28 8.14
C SER A 113 -0.67 -25.65 7.25
N SER A 114 -0.99 -24.50 6.64
CA SER A 114 -0.02 -23.76 5.84
C SER A 114 1.04 -23.14 6.74
N VAL A 115 2.31 -23.33 6.38
CA VAL A 115 3.40 -22.62 7.04
C VAL A 115 3.23 -21.15 6.66
N PRO A 116 3.08 -20.22 7.63
CA PRO A 116 3.16 -18.80 7.33
C PRO A 116 4.47 -18.60 6.58
N PRO A 117 4.50 -17.92 5.43
CA PRO A 117 5.73 -17.77 4.66
C PRO A 117 6.84 -17.35 5.64
N GLN A 118 7.84 -18.22 5.85
CA GLN A 118 9.04 -17.78 6.55
C GLN A 118 9.46 -16.50 5.83
N ALA A 119 9.80 -15.46 6.59
CA ALA A 119 10.36 -14.23 6.07
C ALA A 119 11.77 -14.55 5.52
N THR A 120 11.83 -15.40 4.52
CA THR A 120 12.95 -15.61 3.63
C THR A 120 12.67 -14.66 2.49
N GLU A 121 13.48 -13.62 2.44
CA GLU A 121 13.69 -12.83 1.24
C GLU A 121 13.73 -13.78 0.03
N VAL A 122 13.11 -13.33 -1.07
CA VAL A 122 13.09 -13.91 -2.43
C VAL A 122 11.73 -14.52 -2.85
N HIS A 123 10.93 -13.63 -3.46
CA HIS A 123 10.08 -13.84 -4.64
C HIS A 123 9.05 -14.99 -4.62
N SER A 124 7.78 -14.65 -4.32
CA SER A 124 6.62 -14.78 -5.24
C SER A 124 5.28 -14.97 -4.49
N LEU A 125 4.74 -13.90 -3.90
CA LEU A 125 3.29 -13.78 -3.60
C LEU A 125 2.80 -12.30 -3.55
N SER A 126 3.62 -11.37 -4.05
CA SER A 126 3.46 -9.92 -3.86
C SER A 126 2.59 -9.23 -4.93
N THR A 127 1.70 -9.95 -5.63
CA THR A 127 1.04 -9.35 -6.80
C THR A 127 -0.36 -8.80 -6.54
N LEU A 128 -1.04 -9.09 -5.42
CA LEU A 128 -2.49 -8.77 -5.32
C LEU A 128 -2.95 -7.89 -4.16
N MET A 129 -2.06 -7.52 -3.25
CA MET A 129 -2.20 -6.27 -2.48
C MET A 129 -0.99 -5.39 -2.74
N ARG A 130 -0.71 -5.12 -4.03
CA ARG A 130 0.16 -3.99 -4.35
C ARG A 130 -0.64 -2.73 -4.08
N THR A 131 -0.36 -2.10 -2.93
CA THR A 131 -0.15 -0.66 -2.98
C THR A 131 0.69 -0.43 -4.24
N PRO A 132 0.22 0.38 -5.21
CA PRO A 132 0.97 0.61 -6.44
C PRO A 132 2.43 0.84 -6.06
N PRO A 133 3.40 0.21 -6.76
CA PRO A 133 4.80 0.38 -6.42
C PRO A 133 5.04 1.87 -6.26
N LEU A 134 5.65 2.25 -5.14
CA LEU A 134 5.96 3.64 -4.85
C LEU A 134 6.65 4.20 -6.09
N SER A 135 6.05 5.22 -6.66
CA SER A 135 6.52 5.78 -7.91
C SER A 135 6.16 7.24 -7.92
N PHE A 136 7.15 8.05 -8.28
CA PHE A 136 6.94 9.45 -8.58
C PHE A 136 6.38 9.66 -9.99
N GLY A 137 6.21 8.61 -10.80
CA GLY A 137 5.80 8.75 -12.21
C GLY A 137 6.78 9.61 -13.01
N CYS A 138 8.08 9.48 -12.73
CA CYS A 138 9.14 10.35 -13.23
C CYS A 138 9.14 10.49 -14.75
N LYS A 139 9.24 11.74 -15.22
CA LYS A 139 9.45 12.09 -16.63
C LYS A 139 10.76 12.87 -16.78
N ILE A 140 11.89 12.20 -16.52
CA ILE A 140 13.22 12.80 -16.41
C ILE A 140 14.15 12.09 -17.40
N THR A 141 14.87 12.84 -18.23
CA THR A 141 15.90 12.31 -19.14
C THR A 141 17.22 12.06 -18.40
N ALA A 142 18.17 11.36 -19.03
CA ALA A 142 19.49 11.13 -18.43
C ALA A 142 20.25 12.44 -18.16
N GLU A 143 20.15 13.42 -19.06
CA GLU A 143 20.75 14.75 -18.92
C GLU A 143 20.11 15.52 -17.76
N GLN A 144 18.78 15.59 -17.72
CA GLN A 144 18.05 16.22 -16.62
C GLN A 144 18.39 15.56 -15.27
N MET A 145 18.54 14.23 -15.23
CA MET A 145 18.95 13.52 -14.02
C MET A 145 20.35 13.94 -13.56
N ALA A 146 21.29 14.15 -14.50
CA ALA A 146 22.63 14.65 -14.18
C ALA A 146 22.56 16.06 -13.60
N ASP A 147 21.75 16.96 -14.18
CA ASP A 147 21.59 18.33 -13.70
C ASP A 147 20.91 18.40 -12.32
N ILE A 148 19.88 17.59 -12.09
CA ILE A 148 19.23 17.47 -10.78
C ILE A 148 20.24 16.97 -9.74
N THR A 149 21.08 15.99 -10.11
CA THR A 149 22.13 15.45 -9.25
C THR A 149 23.16 16.52 -8.91
N ALA A 150 23.67 17.24 -9.91
CA ALA A 150 24.63 18.33 -9.71
C ALA A 150 24.05 19.44 -8.84
N CYS A 151 22.78 19.79 -9.03
CA CYS A 151 22.08 20.76 -8.18
C CYS A 151 22.00 20.27 -6.72
N ALA A 152 21.61 19.01 -6.49
CA ALA A 152 21.50 18.45 -5.14
C ALA A 152 22.86 18.34 -4.43
N ASP A 153 23.92 18.03 -5.17
CA ASP A 153 25.30 17.96 -4.67
C ASP A 153 25.84 19.36 -4.31
N THR A 154 25.65 20.34 -5.20
CA THR A 154 26.07 21.75 -5.03
C THR A 154 25.50 22.38 -3.76
N TYR A 155 24.24 22.06 -3.42
CA TYR A 155 23.58 22.58 -2.22
C TYR A 155 23.67 21.63 -1.02
N HIS A 156 24.49 20.58 -1.10
CA HIS A 156 24.75 19.60 -0.05
C HIS A 156 23.46 19.09 0.61
N LEU A 157 22.49 18.64 -0.21
CA LEU A 157 21.19 18.22 0.30
C LEU A 157 21.28 16.95 1.16
N PHE A 158 22.28 16.12 0.92
CA PHE A 158 22.47 14.81 1.56
C PHE A 158 23.79 14.72 2.31
N CYS A 159 23.87 13.82 3.29
CA CYS A 159 25.08 13.53 4.06
C CYS A 159 25.97 12.50 3.34
N VAL A 160 26.41 12.82 2.12
CA VAL A 160 27.35 12.01 1.33
C VAL A 160 28.51 12.89 0.86
N SER A 161 29.68 12.29 0.65
CA SER A 161 30.87 13.03 0.20
C SER A 161 30.76 13.50 -1.25
N VAL A 162 30.17 12.66 -2.11
CA VAL A 162 29.84 12.97 -3.50
C VAL A 162 28.51 12.29 -3.81
N LEU A 163 27.51 13.06 -4.24
CA LEU A 163 26.23 12.52 -4.67
C LEU A 163 26.32 12.03 -6.12
N THR A 164 25.99 10.75 -6.36
CA THR A 164 26.05 10.19 -7.72
C THR A 164 24.71 10.25 -8.43
N VAL A 165 24.75 10.21 -9.77
CA VAL A 165 23.53 10.08 -10.60
C VAL A 165 22.74 8.82 -10.22
N LYS A 166 23.43 7.74 -9.85
CA LYS A 166 22.80 6.49 -9.42
C LYS A 166 22.05 6.65 -8.10
N ASP A 167 22.57 7.43 -7.16
CA ASP A 167 21.86 7.72 -5.89
C ASP A 167 20.55 8.48 -6.15
N MET A 168 20.59 9.50 -7.01
CA MET A 168 19.40 10.25 -7.39
C MET A 168 18.41 9.42 -8.20
N GLN A 169 18.89 8.55 -9.09
CA GLN A 169 18.04 7.58 -9.78
C GLN A 169 17.37 6.63 -8.79
N ASN A 170 18.12 6.06 -7.85
CA ASN A 170 17.57 5.15 -6.86
C ASN A 170 16.51 5.85 -5.99
N LEU A 171 16.72 7.12 -5.65
CA LEU A 171 15.74 7.94 -4.93
C LEU A 171 14.48 8.21 -5.77
N LEU A 172 14.64 8.73 -6.98
CA LEU A 172 13.53 9.20 -7.83
C LEU A 172 12.79 8.06 -8.55
N TYR A 173 13.40 6.88 -8.71
CA TYR A 173 12.74 5.69 -9.22
C TYR A 173 12.31 4.72 -8.11
N CYS A 174 12.39 5.15 -6.84
CA CYS A 174 11.91 4.40 -5.68
C CYS A 174 12.54 3.00 -5.57
N GLU A 175 13.85 2.90 -5.79
CA GLU A 175 14.61 1.65 -5.71
C GLU A 175 14.43 0.98 -4.35
N LYS A 176 14.11 -0.31 -4.36
CA LYS A 176 13.75 -1.03 -3.14
C LYS A 176 14.97 -1.14 -2.21
N GLY A 177 14.80 -0.74 -0.96
CA GLY A 177 15.87 -0.78 0.05
C GLY A 177 16.86 0.38 -0.03
N PHE A 178 16.74 1.29 -1.00
CA PHE A 178 17.54 2.50 -1.05
C PHE A 178 17.15 3.46 0.07
N CYS A 179 18.15 4.08 0.71
CA CYS A 179 17.94 5.07 1.75
C CYS A 179 19.13 6.02 1.82
N ILE A 180 18.87 7.33 1.90
CA ILE A 180 19.92 8.36 1.98
C ILE A 180 19.68 9.31 3.16
N GLN A 181 20.75 9.71 3.84
CA GLN A 181 20.68 10.67 4.95
C GLN A 181 20.59 12.10 4.42
N VAL A 182 19.67 12.88 4.97
CA VAL A 182 19.42 14.27 4.55
C VAL A 182 20.19 15.23 5.43
N ASN A 183 20.98 16.11 4.81
CA ASN A 183 21.69 17.18 5.50
C ASN A 183 20.82 18.44 5.64
N ASN A 184 20.03 18.78 4.61
CA ASN A 184 19.17 19.97 4.62
C ASN A 184 17.74 19.66 4.13
N ILE A 185 16.86 19.32 5.08
CA ILE A 185 15.46 18.95 4.79
C ILE A 185 14.66 20.09 4.14
N ARG A 186 14.99 21.35 4.44
CA ARG A 186 14.26 22.51 3.89
C ARG A 186 14.56 22.68 2.40
N LEU A 187 15.84 22.65 2.03
CA LEU A 187 16.24 22.74 0.62
C LEU A 187 15.85 21.49 -0.18
N LEU A 188 15.90 20.30 0.45
CA LEU A 188 15.39 19.08 -0.16
C LEU A 188 13.89 19.19 -0.47
N ALA A 189 13.10 19.74 0.45
CA ALA A 189 11.68 19.93 0.23
C ALA A 189 11.41 20.92 -0.92
N ILE A 190 12.21 21.98 -1.04
CA ILE A 190 12.15 22.92 -2.18
C ILE A 190 12.48 22.24 -3.51
N LEU A 191 13.49 21.36 -3.54
CA LEU A 191 13.83 20.59 -4.75
C LEU A 191 12.64 19.75 -5.22
N PHE A 192 12.04 18.96 -4.33
CA PHE A 192 10.89 18.10 -4.67
C PHE A 192 9.64 18.91 -5.03
N ASP A 193 9.41 20.04 -4.38
CA ASP A 193 8.33 20.97 -4.74
C ASP A 193 8.53 21.56 -6.14
N ALA A 194 9.76 21.96 -6.50
CA ALA A 194 10.09 22.45 -7.84
C ALA A 194 9.94 21.35 -8.91
N LEU A 195 10.33 20.10 -8.60
CA LEU A 195 10.14 18.96 -9.49
C LEU A 195 8.65 18.69 -9.76
N LEU A 196 7.80 18.83 -8.74
CA LEU A 196 6.36 18.70 -8.87
C LEU A 196 5.76 19.84 -9.71
N GLU A 197 6.11 21.10 -9.40
CA GLU A 197 5.63 22.29 -10.13
C GLU A 197 5.96 22.20 -11.63
N ASN A 198 7.11 21.63 -11.98
CA ASN A 198 7.55 21.43 -13.35
C ASN A 198 7.15 20.08 -13.97
N ARG A 199 6.29 19.30 -13.30
CA ARG A 199 5.73 18.01 -13.78
C ARG A 199 6.77 16.91 -14.03
N PHE A 200 7.94 16.99 -13.41
CA PHE A 200 8.92 15.92 -13.43
C PHE A 200 8.49 14.74 -12.57
N ILE A 201 7.71 15.00 -11.51
CA ILE A 201 7.14 14.00 -10.60
C ILE A 201 5.64 14.23 -10.38
N GLN A 202 4.95 13.21 -9.87
CA GLN A 202 3.52 13.22 -9.53
C GLN A 202 3.24 13.79 -8.14
N LEU A 203 1.96 14.10 -7.92
CA LEU A 203 1.42 14.52 -6.62
C LEU A 203 1.72 13.47 -5.53
N ASN A 204 1.72 13.91 -4.27
CA ASN A 204 1.96 13.08 -3.08
C ASN A 204 3.42 12.63 -2.84
N TRP A 205 4.41 13.35 -3.41
CA TRP A 205 5.84 13.05 -3.23
C TRP A 205 6.26 12.89 -1.76
N GLN A 206 5.67 13.66 -0.84
CA GLN A 206 5.93 13.56 0.60
C GLN A 206 5.49 12.21 1.19
N SER A 207 4.31 11.72 0.77
CA SER A 207 3.78 10.42 1.18
C SER A 207 4.62 9.29 0.61
N ILE A 208 5.07 9.43 -0.64
CA ILE A 208 5.93 8.45 -1.31
C ILE A 208 7.27 8.32 -0.57
N LEU A 209 7.94 9.44 -0.28
CA LEU A 209 9.19 9.46 0.48
C LEU A 209 9.04 8.84 1.87
N SER A 210 7.94 9.17 2.55
CA SER A 210 7.65 8.67 3.89
C SER A 210 7.34 7.17 3.90
N LYS A 211 6.52 6.66 2.98
CA LYS A 211 6.14 5.24 2.92
C LYS A 211 7.31 4.35 2.48
N GLY A 212 8.18 4.87 1.62
CA GLY A 212 9.33 4.13 1.11
C GLY A 212 10.56 4.14 2.02
N HIS A 213 10.52 4.92 3.11
CA HIS A 213 11.66 5.10 4.02
C HIS A 213 12.95 5.55 3.30
N PHE A 214 12.81 6.30 2.20
CA PHE A 214 13.94 6.70 1.35
C PHE A 214 14.87 7.73 2.00
N LEU A 215 14.40 8.44 3.04
CA LEU A 215 15.12 9.53 3.68
C LEU A 215 15.30 9.28 5.18
N ARG A 216 16.54 9.40 5.66
CA ARG A 216 16.88 9.47 7.09
C ARG A 216 17.24 10.88 7.52
N SER A 217 16.98 11.17 8.79
CA SER A 217 17.43 12.39 9.44
C SER A 217 18.95 12.54 9.40
N LYS A 218 19.44 13.77 9.59
CA LYS A 218 20.87 14.11 9.59
C LYS A 218 21.69 13.30 10.60
N ASP A 219 21.09 12.94 11.73
CA ASP A 219 21.70 12.10 12.77
C ASP A 219 21.58 10.58 12.49
N GLY A 220 20.93 10.19 11.38
CA GLY A 220 20.74 8.82 10.95
C GLY A 220 19.71 8.01 11.74
N LYS A 221 19.14 8.56 12.81
CA LYS A 221 18.36 7.80 13.79
C LYS A 221 16.92 7.53 13.37
N ARG A 222 16.31 8.42 12.59
CA ARG A 222 14.87 8.36 12.28
C ARG A 222 14.64 8.53 10.79
N PHE A 223 13.59 7.89 10.28
CA PHE A 223 13.08 8.19 8.95
C PHE A 223 12.34 9.53 8.95
N ILE A 224 12.44 10.27 7.87
CA ILE A 224 11.75 11.54 7.71
C ILE A 224 10.29 11.25 7.32
N SER A 225 9.35 11.78 8.09
CA SER A 225 7.91 11.62 7.81
C SER A 225 7.41 12.63 6.79
N ALA A 226 6.24 12.34 6.18
CA ALA A 226 5.54 13.28 5.32
C ALA A 226 5.22 14.61 6.03
N SER A 227 4.88 14.56 7.32
CA SER A 227 4.63 15.76 8.12
C SER A 227 5.89 16.60 8.33
N SER A 228 7.06 15.98 8.54
CA SER A 228 8.33 16.70 8.61
C SER A 228 8.67 17.40 7.30
N LEU A 229 8.44 16.74 6.14
CA LEU A 229 8.64 17.35 4.83
C LEU A 229 7.69 18.52 4.57
N SER A 230 6.42 18.39 4.98
CA SER A 230 5.42 19.45 4.86
C SER A 230 5.78 20.67 5.70
N SER A 231 6.14 20.47 6.96
CA SER A 231 6.60 21.54 7.85
C SER A 231 7.88 22.20 7.35
N ALA A 232 8.83 21.40 6.83
CA ALA A 232 10.08 21.93 6.25
C ALA A 232 9.82 22.77 5.00
N LEU A 233 8.92 22.32 4.11
CA LEU A 233 8.52 23.07 2.92
C LEU A 233 7.85 24.39 3.29
N SER A 234 6.87 24.36 4.21
CA SER A 234 6.18 25.55 4.69
C SER A 234 7.17 26.56 5.28
N ALA A 235 8.08 26.10 6.15
CA ALA A 235 9.12 26.95 6.72
C ALA A 235 10.06 27.55 5.66
N ALA A 236 10.42 26.78 4.63
CA ALA A 236 11.26 27.23 3.53
C ALA A 236 10.56 28.25 2.63
N LYS A 237 9.26 28.06 2.34
CA LYS A 237 8.45 29.02 1.57
C LYS A 237 8.25 30.35 2.30
N ASN A 238 8.11 30.31 3.63
CA ASN A 238 7.96 31.51 4.45
C ASN A 238 9.28 32.28 4.62
N ASN A 239 10.43 31.61 4.56
CA ASN A 239 11.76 32.21 4.71
C ASN A 239 12.67 31.76 3.57
N MET A 240 12.38 32.23 2.37
CA MET A 240 13.10 31.82 1.17
C MET A 240 14.55 32.32 1.19
N THR A 241 15.50 31.42 0.98
CA THR A 241 16.93 31.74 0.89
C THR A 241 17.38 31.83 -0.57
N ALA A 242 18.53 32.46 -0.83
CA ALA A 242 19.13 32.49 -2.17
C ALA A 242 19.36 31.07 -2.73
N ALA A 243 19.79 30.13 -1.88
CA ALA A 243 19.93 28.73 -2.25
C ALA A 243 18.60 28.10 -2.68
N ALA A 244 17.50 28.37 -1.97
CA ALA A 244 16.18 27.87 -2.33
C ALA A 244 15.68 28.45 -3.67
N TYR A 245 15.91 29.75 -3.92
CA TYR A 245 15.61 30.37 -5.22
C TYR A 245 16.39 29.72 -6.36
N ASN A 246 17.71 29.56 -6.19
CA ASN A 246 18.56 28.97 -7.22
C ASN A 246 18.18 27.51 -7.51
N ILE A 247 17.81 26.72 -6.49
CA ILE A 247 17.30 25.35 -6.71
C ILE A 247 16.05 25.38 -7.60
N ARG A 248 15.08 26.25 -7.31
CA ARG A 248 13.85 26.35 -8.12
C ARG A 248 14.17 26.76 -9.55
N GLU A 249 15.02 27.77 -9.72
CA GLU A 249 15.40 28.27 -11.04
C GLU A 249 16.13 27.20 -11.87
N THR A 250 17.04 26.46 -11.25
CA THR A 250 17.74 25.33 -11.92
C THR A 250 16.73 24.32 -12.43
N ILE A 251 15.77 23.88 -11.60
CA ILE A 251 14.75 22.90 -12.00
C ILE A 251 13.80 23.46 -13.07
N GLU A 252 13.43 24.73 -13.00
CA GLU A 252 12.59 25.37 -14.03
C GLU A 252 13.27 25.38 -15.40
N ARG A 253 14.59 25.60 -15.45
CA ARG A 253 15.36 25.61 -16.71
C ARG A 253 15.41 24.24 -17.38
N LEU A 254 15.28 23.14 -16.64
CA LEU A 254 15.28 21.77 -17.20
C LEU A 254 14.10 21.47 -18.13
N ARG A 255 13.05 22.31 -18.12
CA ARG A 255 11.87 22.15 -18.99
C ARG A 255 12.12 22.66 -20.42
N LYS A 256 13.12 23.52 -20.61
CA LYS A 256 13.45 24.13 -21.90
C LYS A 256 14.23 23.14 -22.76
#